data_AF-A0A8R1U482-F1
#
_entry.id   AF-A0A8R1U482-F1
#
_cell.length_a   1.000
_cell.length_b   1.000
_cell.length_c   1.000
_cell.angle_alpha   90.00
_cell.angle_beta   90.00
_cell.angle_gamma   90.00
#
_symmetry.space_group_name_H-M   'P 1'
#
loop_
_entity.id
_entity.type
_entity.pdbx_description
1 polymer ?
#
loop_
_entity_poly.entity_id
_entity_poly.type
_entity_poly.pdbx_seq_one_letter_code
_entity_poly.pdbx_strand_id
1 'polypeptide(L)'
;MAEKYGPIFDAIIKKNVAAYDAGDANAASEMYDSQGVVVDKGNNITAVGTEQNKQMIAEFIKMGKCEFADLYDVGGDRFYADTDFVTKFVDSGIVMPGSSQQLYNKKGDQWKCVHESFEYESFK
;
A
#
# COMPACT_ATOMS: atom_id res chain seq x y z
N MET A 1 1.16 21.20 -7.07
CA MET A 1 2.06 20.54 -6.10
C MET A 1 1.88 19.01 -6.07
N ALA A 2 0.68 18.46 -6.32
CA ALA A 2 0.47 17.02 -6.54
C ALA A 2 1.06 16.47 -7.87
N GLU A 3 1.15 17.31 -8.92
CA GLU A 3 1.59 16.89 -10.27
C GLU A 3 2.98 16.24 -10.34
N LYS A 4 3.91 16.60 -9.44
CA LYS A 4 5.30 16.07 -9.46
C LYS A 4 5.35 14.58 -9.07
N TYR A 5 4.52 14.16 -8.11
CA TYR A 5 4.55 12.80 -7.57
C TYR A 5 3.50 11.89 -8.20
N GLY A 6 2.48 12.44 -8.87
CA GLY A 6 1.49 11.67 -9.63
C GLY A 6 2.11 10.62 -10.55
N PRO A 7 2.96 11.00 -11.51
CA PRO A 7 3.60 10.03 -12.41
C PRO A 7 4.49 8.99 -11.71
N ILE A 8 5.09 9.36 -10.57
CA ILE A 8 5.93 8.46 -9.75
C ILE A 8 5.03 7.43 -9.07
N PHE A 9 3.96 7.89 -8.43
CA PHE A 9 3.00 7.03 -7.75
C PHE A 9 2.30 6.10 -8.73
N ASP A 10 1.86 6.60 -9.89
CA ASP A 10 1.26 5.78 -10.96
C ASP A 10 2.22 4.67 -11.42
N ALA A 11 3.51 4.96 -11.54
CA ALA A 11 4.51 3.96 -11.91
C ALA A 11 4.70 2.89 -10.82
N ILE A 12 4.72 3.30 -9.54
CA ILE A 12 4.77 2.39 -8.39
C ILE A 12 3.53 1.50 -8.37
N ILE A 13 2.34 2.10 -8.41
CA ILE A 13 1.06 1.39 -8.41
C ILE A 13 0.97 0.47 -9.61
N LYS A 14 1.32 0.89 -10.82
CA LYS A 14 1.28 0.01 -12.00
C LYS A 14 2.18 -1.21 -11.83
N LYS A 15 3.38 -1.05 -11.28
CA LYS A 15 4.28 -2.18 -10.99
C LYS A 15 3.65 -3.12 -9.97
N ASN A 16 3.04 -2.58 -8.92
CA ASN A 16 2.48 -3.37 -7.84
C ASN A 16 1.16 -4.02 -8.23
N VAL A 17 0.24 -3.31 -8.86
CA VAL A 17 -1.05 -3.85 -9.36
C VAL A 17 -0.80 -5.08 -10.22
N ALA A 18 0.22 -5.07 -11.08
CA ALA A 18 0.59 -6.26 -11.85
C ALA A 18 1.01 -7.44 -10.95
N ALA A 19 1.76 -7.19 -9.87
CA ALA A 19 2.13 -8.21 -8.89
C ALA A 19 0.93 -8.69 -8.04
N TYR A 20 0.06 -7.77 -7.60
CA TYR A 20 -1.17 -8.09 -6.88
C TYR A 20 -2.12 -8.93 -7.75
N ASP A 21 -2.33 -8.53 -9.01
CA ASP A 21 -3.15 -9.25 -9.98
C ASP A 21 -2.58 -10.63 -10.32
N ALA A 22 -1.25 -10.78 -10.31
CA ALA A 22 -0.57 -12.06 -10.53
C ALA A 22 -0.50 -12.95 -9.28
N GLY A 23 -0.92 -12.45 -8.11
CA GLY A 23 -0.79 -13.17 -6.85
C GLY A 23 0.64 -13.27 -6.32
N ASP A 24 1.56 -12.43 -6.80
CA ASP A 24 2.99 -12.50 -6.46
C ASP A 24 3.33 -11.57 -5.28
N ALA A 25 3.22 -12.13 -4.07
CA ALA A 25 3.57 -11.43 -2.84
C ALA A 25 5.06 -11.03 -2.77
N ASN A 26 5.97 -11.73 -3.46
CA ASN A 26 7.38 -11.32 -3.50
C ASN A 26 7.52 -10.02 -4.27
N ALA A 27 7.00 -9.99 -5.50
CA ALA A 27 7.07 -8.82 -6.36
C ALA A 27 6.33 -7.63 -5.74
N ALA A 28 5.17 -7.84 -5.11
CA ALA A 28 4.42 -6.79 -4.43
C ALA A 28 5.18 -6.24 -3.19
N SER A 29 5.89 -7.10 -2.45
CA SER A 29 6.71 -6.68 -1.30
C SER A 29 7.89 -5.79 -1.67
N GLU A 30 8.33 -5.78 -2.93
CA GLU A 30 9.40 -4.89 -3.40
C GLU A 30 9.03 -3.41 -3.33
N MET A 31 7.76 -3.04 -3.17
CA MET A 31 7.36 -1.65 -2.93
C MET A 31 7.90 -1.12 -1.59
N TYR A 32 8.08 -1.99 -0.61
CA TYR A 32 8.39 -1.61 0.76
C TYR A 32 9.90 -1.54 0.98
N ASP A 33 10.30 -0.65 1.88
CA ASP A 33 11.66 -0.61 2.41
C ASP A 33 11.92 -1.88 3.23
N SER A 34 13.18 -2.34 3.30
CA SER A 34 13.53 -3.54 4.08
C SER A 34 13.29 -3.39 5.57
N GLN A 35 13.17 -2.15 6.06
CA GLN A 35 12.77 -1.79 7.42
C GLN A 35 11.40 -1.10 7.47
N GLY A 36 10.62 -1.17 6.38
CA GLY A 36 9.30 -0.56 6.31
C GLY A 36 8.33 -1.17 7.32
N VAL A 37 7.40 -0.35 7.80
CA VAL A 37 6.38 -0.75 8.79
C VAL A 37 5.01 -0.73 8.12
N VAL A 38 4.21 -1.77 8.34
CA VAL A 38 2.80 -1.82 7.92
C VAL A 38 1.93 -2.04 9.14
N VAL A 39 0.92 -1.19 9.32
CA VAL A 39 0.00 -1.21 10.46
C VAL A 39 -1.42 -1.44 9.97
N ASP A 40 -2.02 -2.57 10.35
CA ASP A 40 -3.47 -2.78 10.25
C ASP A 40 -4.10 -2.27 11.55
N LYS A 41 -4.67 -1.06 11.49
CA LYS A 41 -5.29 -0.43 12.67
C LYS A 41 -6.53 -1.18 13.12
N GLY A 42 -7.30 -1.75 12.18
CA GLY A 42 -8.55 -2.46 12.48
C GLY A 42 -8.33 -3.74 13.26
N ASN A 43 -7.27 -4.49 12.93
CA ASN A 43 -6.92 -5.75 13.59
C ASN A 43 -5.83 -5.61 14.66
N ASN A 44 -5.31 -4.40 14.88
CA ASN A 44 -4.21 -4.12 15.80
C ASN A 44 -2.96 -4.98 15.50
N ILE A 45 -2.63 -5.10 14.21
CA ILE A 45 -1.46 -5.84 13.72
C ILE A 45 -0.41 -4.85 13.24
N THR A 46 0.86 -5.13 13.56
CA THR A 46 2.01 -4.38 13.03
C THR A 46 3.02 -5.36 12.46
N ALA A 47 3.35 -5.20 11.19
CA ALA A 47 4.43 -5.89 10.51
C ALA A 47 5.62 -4.95 10.33
N VAL A 48 6.82 -5.49 10.55
CA VAL A 48 8.08 -4.78 10.41
C VAL A 48 9.03 -5.59 9.53
N GLY A 49 9.49 -4.93 8.47
CA GLY A 49 10.49 -5.46 7.54
C GLY A 49 9.93 -6.48 6.55
N THR A 50 10.80 -6.88 5.62
CA THR A 50 10.42 -7.60 4.40
C THR A 50 9.57 -8.85 4.64
N GLU A 51 9.97 -9.73 5.55
CA GLU A 51 9.27 -11.01 5.75
C GLU A 51 7.86 -10.83 6.31
N GLN A 52 7.68 -9.95 7.29
CA GLN A 52 6.36 -9.69 7.89
C GLN A 52 5.46 -8.91 6.94
N ASN A 53 6.01 -7.91 6.24
CA ASN A 53 5.25 -7.14 5.24
C ASN A 53 4.78 -8.06 4.11
N LYS A 54 5.63 -8.98 3.64
CA LYS A 54 5.27 -9.97 2.63
C LYS A 54 4.12 -10.88 3.09
N GLN A 55 4.09 -11.29 4.36
CA GLN A 55 2.96 -12.07 4.90
C GLN A 55 1.66 -11.27 4.88
N MET A 56 1.68 -10.00 5.30
CA MET A 56 0.50 -9.13 5.23
C MET A 56 0.03 -8.89 3.78
N ILE A 57 0.96 -8.64 2.87
CA ILE A 57 0.67 -8.44 1.45
C ILE A 57 0.05 -9.71 0.84
N ALA A 58 0.56 -10.89 1.20
CA ALA A 58 0.00 -12.15 0.72
C ALA A 58 -1.46 -12.35 1.15
N GLU A 59 -1.83 -11.90 2.34
CA GLU A 59 -3.24 -11.87 2.75
C GLU A 59 -4.03 -10.84 1.95
N PHE A 60 -3.49 -9.63 1.76
CA PHE A 60 -4.15 -8.57 1.01
C PHE A 60 -4.40 -8.92 -0.47
N ILE A 61 -3.46 -9.62 -1.11
CA ILE A 61 -3.59 -10.13 -2.48
C ILE A 61 -4.85 -11.00 -2.64
N LYS A 62 -5.22 -11.76 -1.62
CA LYS A 62 -6.44 -12.58 -1.63
C LYS A 62 -7.71 -11.73 -1.49
N MET A 63 -7.58 -10.52 -0.95
CA MET A 63 -8.70 -9.67 -0.56
C MET A 63 -9.19 -8.76 -1.70
N GLY A 64 -8.39 -8.45 -2.72
CA GLY A 64 -8.85 -7.73 -3.93
C GLY A 64 -8.04 -6.47 -4.27
N LYS A 65 -8.59 -5.60 -5.14
CA LYS A 65 -7.91 -4.40 -5.67
C LYS A 65 -8.26 -3.15 -4.87
N CYS A 66 -7.35 -2.17 -4.89
CA CYS A 66 -7.54 -0.81 -4.39
C CYS A 66 -7.39 0.19 -5.52
N GLU A 67 -8.16 1.27 -5.47
CA GLU A 67 -8.09 2.38 -6.42
C GLU A 67 -8.13 3.68 -5.61
N PHE A 68 -7.49 4.74 -6.13
CA PHE A 68 -7.46 6.14 -5.62
C PHE A 68 -6.37 6.48 -4.58
N ALA A 69 -5.68 7.60 -4.76
CA ALA A 69 -4.77 8.19 -3.78
C ALA A 69 -4.61 9.69 -4.02
N ASP A 70 -4.70 10.48 -2.96
CA ASP A 70 -4.25 11.87 -2.91
C ASP A 70 -2.77 11.91 -2.51
N LEU A 71 -1.99 12.77 -3.18
CA LEU A 71 -0.54 12.85 -3.01
C LEU A 71 -0.08 14.21 -2.48
N TYR A 72 0.81 14.15 -1.48
CA TYR A 72 1.31 15.31 -0.75
C TYR A 72 2.84 15.30 -0.70
N ASP A 73 3.48 16.40 -1.11
CA ASP A 73 4.92 16.60 -0.90
C ASP A 73 5.17 16.87 0.59
N VAL A 74 6.09 16.12 1.20
CA VAL A 74 6.48 16.32 2.61
C VAL A 74 7.95 16.70 2.77
N GLY A 75 8.64 17.01 1.66
CA GLY A 75 10.02 17.48 1.61
C GLY A 75 11.06 16.38 1.83
N GLY A 76 12.32 16.69 1.52
CA GLY A 76 13.46 15.79 1.78
C GLY A 76 13.42 14.47 1.00
N ASP A 77 12.99 14.51 -0.27
CA ASP A 77 12.77 13.34 -1.13
C ASP A 77 11.79 12.33 -0.51
N ARG A 78 10.66 12.86 -0.06
CA ARG A 78 9.54 12.11 0.50
C ARG A 78 8.22 12.59 -0.06
N PHE A 79 7.27 11.69 -0.18
CA PHE A 79 5.88 12.05 -0.42
C PHE A 79 4.97 11.16 0.42
N TYR A 80 3.80 11.69 0.72
CA TYR A 80 2.74 11.03 1.46
C TYR A 80 1.57 10.75 0.51
N ALA A 81 1.01 9.55 0.59
CA ALA A 81 -0.20 9.16 -0.12
C ALA A 81 -1.31 8.88 0.90
N ASP A 82 -2.46 9.51 0.71
CA ASP A 82 -3.68 9.28 1.47
C ASP A 82 -4.71 8.66 0.53
N THR A 83 -5.21 7.49 0.86
CA THR A 83 -5.91 6.62 -0.09
C THR A 83 -7.18 6.10 0.55
N ASP A 84 -8.33 6.53 0.05
CA ASP A 84 -9.57 5.79 0.26
C ASP A 84 -9.65 4.67 -0.77
N PHE A 85 -9.81 3.43 -0.32
CA PHE A 85 -9.87 2.27 -1.20
C PHE A 85 -11.13 1.44 -0.97
N VAL A 86 -11.46 0.61 -1.95
CA VAL A 86 -12.57 -0.34 -1.87
C VAL A 86 -12.09 -1.73 -2.26
N THR A 87 -12.11 -2.66 -1.31
CA THR A 87 -11.62 -4.01 -1.50
C THR A 87 -12.78 -4.98 -1.71
N LYS A 88 -12.75 -5.75 -2.81
CA LYS A 88 -13.71 -6.83 -3.09
C LYS A 88 -13.09 -8.20 -2.80
N PHE A 89 -13.49 -8.79 -1.68
CA PHE A 89 -13.01 -10.10 -1.22
C PHE A 89 -13.43 -11.19 -2.20
N VAL A 90 -12.45 -11.92 -2.74
CA VAL A 90 -12.69 -12.95 -3.77
C VAL A 90 -13.56 -14.08 -3.23
N ASP A 91 -13.30 -14.53 -2.00
CA ASP A 91 -13.96 -15.70 -1.41
C ASP A 91 -15.41 -15.44 -1.01
N SER A 92 -15.71 -14.23 -0.51
CA SER A 92 -17.04 -13.88 0.02
C SER A 92 -17.86 -12.99 -0.91
N GLY A 93 -17.23 -12.37 -1.90
CA GLY A 93 -17.83 -11.33 -2.75
C GLY A 93 -18.13 -10.02 -2.01
N ILE A 94 -17.82 -9.93 -0.71
CA ILE A 94 -18.04 -8.73 0.11
C ILE A 94 -17.18 -7.59 -0.43
N VAL A 95 -17.75 -6.40 -0.46
CA VAL A 95 -17.06 -5.16 -0.81
C VAL A 95 -16.93 -4.35 0.46
N MET A 96 -15.70 -4.07 0.89
CA MET A 96 -15.43 -3.23 2.07
C MET A 96 -14.63 -1.99 1.67
N PRO A 97 -15.14 -0.79 1.96
CA PRO A 97 -14.32 0.41 1.91
C PRO A 97 -13.29 0.41 3.05
N GLY A 98 -12.21 1.14 2.84
CA GLY A 98 -11.15 1.36 3.81
C GLY A 98 -10.33 2.58 3.46
N SER A 99 -9.41 2.95 4.34
CA SER A 99 -8.45 4.01 4.09
C SER A 99 -7.04 3.54 4.41
N SER A 100 -6.06 4.03 3.66
CA SER A 100 -4.65 3.82 3.92
C SER A 100 -3.86 5.11 3.80
N GLN A 101 -2.79 5.17 4.59
CA GLN A 101 -1.87 6.29 4.68
C GLN A 101 -0.47 5.75 4.50
N GLN A 102 0.23 6.20 3.48
CA GLN A 102 1.53 5.67 3.07
C GLN A 102 2.56 6.78 3.00
N LEU A 103 3.71 6.58 3.64
CA LEU A 103 4.88 7.45 3.52
C LEU A 103 5.93 6.78 2.64
N TYR A 104 6.37 7.49 1.61
CA TYR A 104 7.40 7.04 0.70
C TYR A 104 8.67 7.87 0.84
N ASN A 105 9.81 7.19 0.85
CA ASN A 105 11.13 7.81 0.80
C ASN A 105 11.86 7.38 -0.47
N LYS A 106 12.65 8.28 -1.05
CA LYS A 106 13.58 7.93 -2.12
C LYS A 106 14.79 7.16 -1.57
N LYS A 107 15.11 6.02 -2.18
CA LYS A 107 16.25 5.15 -1.89
C LYS A 107 16.97 4.86 -3.21
N GLY A 108 18.02 5.65 -3.49
CA GLY A 108 18.66 5.66 -4.80
C GLY A 108 17.69 6.14 -5.88
N ASP A 109 17.46 5.32 -6.90
CA ASP A 109 16.52 5.61 -7.99
C ASP A 109 15.10 5.07 -7.74
N GLN A 110 14.87 4.44 -6.58
CA GLN A 110 13.57 3.85 -6.24
C GLN A 110 12.87 4.65 -5.15
N TRP A 111 11.54 4.67 -5.21
CA TRP A 111 10.70 5.15 -4.12
C TRP A 111 10.19 3.93 -3.35
N LYS A 112 10.32 3.95 -2.02
CA LYS A 112 9.97 2.83 -1.15
C LYS A 112 9.00 3.28 -0.08
N CYS A 113 7.95 2.50 0.13
CA CYS A 113 7.04 2.70 1.25
C CYS A 113 7.80 2.36 2.54
N VAL A 114 7.98 3.36 3.40
CA VAL A 114 8.67 3.20 4.71
C VAL A 114 7.68 3.04 5.84
N HIS A 115 6.45 3.51 5.66
CA HIS A 115 5.37 3.33 6.61
C HIS A 115 4.04 3.29 5.87
N GLU A 116 3.21 2.31 6.20
CA GLU A 116 1.82 2.24 5.80
C GLU A 116 0.95 1.99 7.04
N SER A 117 -0.16 2.69 7.13
CA SER A 117 -1.24 2.29 8.04
C SER A 117 -2.55 2.22 7.26
N PHE A 118 -3.34 1.19 7.49
CA PHE A 118 -4.66 1.06 6.88
C PHE A 118 -5.71 0.57 7.87
N GLU A 119 -6.98 0.77 7.50
CA GLU A 119 -8.13 0.15 8.17
C GLU A 119 -9.28 -0.03 7.19
N TYR A 120 -10.09 -1.05 7.43
CA TYR A 120 -11.39 -1.19 6.79
C TYR A 120 -12.44 -0.42 7.60
N GLU A 121 -13.41 0.17 6.92
CA GLU A 121 -14.58 0.72 7.62
C GLU A 121 -15.36 -0.41 8.29
N SER A 122 -15.79 -0.19 9.53
CA SER A 122 -16.63 -1.14 10.24
C SER A 122 -18.05 -1.13 9.64
N PHE A 123 -18.67 -2.31 9.49
CA PHE A 123 -20.12 -2.36 9.31
C PHE A 123 -20.79 -1.75 10.54
N LYS A 124 -21.54 -0.65 10.34
CA LYS A 124 -22.45 -0.12 11.36
C LYS A 124 -23.66 -1.01 11.52
#